data_AF-A0A916ZNF5-F1
#
_entry.id   AF-A0A916ZNF5-F1
#
_cell.length_a   1.000
_cell.length_b   1.000
_cell.length_c   1.000
_cell.angle_alpha   90.00
_cell.angle_beta   90.00
_cell.angle_gamma   90.00
#
_symmetry.space_group_name_H-M   'P 1'
#
loop_
_entity.id
_entity.type
_entity.pdbx_description
1 polymer ?
#
loop_
_entity_poly.entity_id
_entity_poly.type
_entity_poly.pdbx_seq_one_letter_code
_entity_poly.pdbx_strand_id
1 'polypeptide(L)' 'MDRNVIDEAARLRAKVMNEGAKAAREGGRRSENPYPADTEDWLVWRDGYEQQSAWMELGRGEYRASGDADVAPRH' A
#
# COMPACT_ATOMS: atom_id res chain seq x y z
N MET A 1 14.14 8.17 -20.74
CA MET A 1 13.48 7.65 -19.53
C MET A 1 12.98 6.26 -19.84
N ASP A 2 13.68 5.26 -19.30
CA ASP A 2 13.41 3.85 -19.53
C ASP A 2 12.09 3.43 -18.87
N ARG A 3 11.19 2.84 -19.65
CA ARG A 3 9.90 2.32 -19.15
C ARG A 3 10.06 1.35 -17.98
N ASN A 4 11.18 0.62 -17.92
CA ASN A 4 11.48 -0.31 -16.82
C ASN A 4 11.60 0.37 -15.46
N VAL A 5 12.22 1.55 -15.38
CA VAL A 5 12.42 2.26 -14.09
C VAL A 5 11.10 2.81 -13.57
N ILE A 6 10.22 3.24 -14.48
CA ILE A 6 8.87 3.73 -14.15
C ILE A 6 8.01 2.58 -13.59
N ASP A 7 8.12 1.39 -14.17
CA ASP A 7 7.38 0.20 -13.71
C ASP A 7 7.86 -0.26 -12.32
N GLU A 8 9.17 -0.25 -12.08
CA GLU A 8 9.75 -0.66 -10.79
C GLU A 8 9.37 0.29 -9.65
N ALA A 9 9.46 1.61 -9.88
CA ALA A 9 9.06 2.60 -8.89
C ALA A 9 7.55 2.50 -8.56
N ALA A 10 6.70 2.23 -9.56
CA ALA A 10 5.27 2.04 -9.36
C ALA A 10 4.97 0.79 -8.51
N ARG A 11 5.70 -0.32 -8.74
CA ARG A 11 5.56 -1.56 -7.95
C ARG A 11 6.00 -1.37 -6.50
N LEU A 12 7.13 -0.69 -6.28
CA LEU A 12 7.61 -0.36 -4.93
C LEU A 12 6.57 0.48 -4.18
N ARG A 13 6.04 1.51 -4.83
CA ARG A 13 4.98 2.36 -4.25
C ARG A 13 3.72 1.55 -3.91
N ALA A 14 3.28 0.66 -4.80
CA ALA A 14 2.12 -0.19 -4.56
C ALA A 14 2.34 -1.16 -3.38
N LYS A 15 3.55 -1.72 -3.26
CA LYS A 15 3.92 -2.57 -2.13
C LYS A 15 3.84 -1.82 -0.80
N VAL A 16 4.48 -0.64 -0.71
CA VAL A 16 4.47 0.20 0.49
C VAL A 16 3.03 0.59 0.89
N MET A 17 2.20 0.91 -0.10
CA MET A 17 0.80 1.22 0.11
C MET A 17 0.01 0.02 0.65
N ASN A 18 0.22 -1.17 0.09
CA ASN A 18 -0.44 -2.39 0.57
C ASN A 18 0.01 -2.81 1.96
N GLU A 19 1.26 -2.54 2.35
CA GLU A 19 1.72 -2.76 3.73
C GLU A 19 0.95 -1.87 4.72
N GLY A 20 0.69 -0.62 4.36
CA GLY A 20 -0.14 0.29 5.15
C GLY A 20 -1.58 -0.20 5.27
N ALA A 21 -2.17 -0.61 4.15
CA ALA A 21 -3.49 -1.20 4.11
C ALA A 21 -3.57 -2.46 5.00
N LYS A 22 -2.57 -3.36 4.89
CA LYS A 22 -2.49 -4.55 5.72
C LYS A 22 -2.45 -4.21 7.21
N ALA A 23 -1.64 -3.24 7.62
CA ALA A 23 -1.52 -2.83 9.02
C ALA A 23 -2.85 -2.31 9.58
N ALA A 24 -3.59 -1.49 8.82
CA ALA A 24 -4.92 -1.04 9.22
C ALA A 24 -5.89 -2.22 9.41
N ARG A 25 -5.89 -3.17 8.48
CA ARG A 25 -6.74 -4.36 8.55
C ARG A 25 -6.44 -5.25 9.76
N GLU A 26 -5.16 -5.39 10.10
CA GLU A 26 -4.72 -6.20 11.26
C GLU A 26 -4.95 -5.48 12.60
N GLY A 27 -5.51 -4.26 12.58
CA GLY A 27 -5.77 -3.46 13.79
C GLY A 27 -4.52 -2.77 14.34
N GLY A 28 -3.45 -2.69 13.56
CA GLY A 28 -2.24 -1.94 13.88
C GLY A 28 -2.51 -0.44 13.96
N ARG A 29 -1.65 0.29 14.67
CA ARG A 29 -1.75 1.75 14.83
C ARG A 29 -0.96 2.44 13.72
N ARG A 30 -1.45 3.60 13.28
CA ARG A 30 -0.73 4.47 12.34
C ARG A 30 0.69 4.85 12.82
N SER A 31 0.90 4.92 14.14
CA SER A 31 2.20 5.20 14.75
C SER A 31 3.23 4.07 14.60
N GLU A 32 2.80 2.87 14.21
CA GLU A 32 3.66 1.72 13.95
C GLU A 32 4.17 1.69 12.50
N ASN A 33 3.98 2.78 11.76
CA ASN A 33 4.57 2.96 10.43
C ASN A 33 6.10 2.77 10.53
N PRO A 34 6.70 1.81 9.79
CA PRO A 34 8.12 1.52 9.88
C PRO A 34 9.00 2.52 9.13
N TYR A 35 8.42 3.39 8.31
CA TYR A 35 9.13 4.36 7.48
C TYR A 35 9.43 5.66 8.26
N PRO A 36 10.53 6.36 7.98
CA PRO A 36 10.81 7.67 8.59
C PRO A 36 9.78 8.72 8.14
N ALA A 37 9.31 9.57 9.06
CA ALA A 37 8.18 10.48 8.82
C ALA A 37 8.40 11.52 7.70
N ASP A 38 9.66 11.75 7.30
CA ASP A 38 10.09 12.68 6.26
C ASP A 38 10.25 12.03 4.87
N THR A 39 9.97 10.75 4.71
CA THR A 39 10.10 10.04 3.42
C THR A 39 8.80 9.92 2.65
N GLU A 40 8.91 9.76 1.32
CA GLU A 40 7.76 9.48 0.46
C GLU A 40 7.10 8.15 0.84
N ASP A 41 7.88 7.13 1.21
CA ASP A 41 7.35 5.84 1.64
C ASP A 41 6.43 5.96 2.86
N TRP A 42 6.75 6.85 3.81
CA TRP A 42 5.87 7.10 4.95
C TRP A 42 4.52 7.67 4.52
N LEU A 43 4.51 8.60 3.57
CA LEU A 43 3.28 9.17 3.02
C LEU A 43 2.47 8.10 2.27
N VAL A 44 3.13 7.26 1.47
CA VAL A 44 2.50 6.19 0.69
C VAL A 44 1.91 5.11 1.59
N TRP A 45 2.64 4.68 2.61
CA TRP A 45 2.15 3.72 3.59
C TRP A 45 0.95 4.28 4.35
N ARG A 46 1.03 5.55 4.78
CA ARG A 46 -0.06 6.22 5.50
C ARG A 46 -1.32 6.28 4.64
N ASP A 47 -1.19 6.61 3.36
CA ASP A 47 -2.34 6.67 2.44
C ASP A 47 -3.02 5.29 2.30
N GLY A 48 -2.24 4.22 2.18
CA GLY A 48 -2.79 2.86 2.17
C GLY A 48 -3.51 2.47 3.47
N TYR A 49 -2.94 2.84 4.63
CA TYR A 49 -3.57 2.65 5.93
C TYR A 49 -4.92 3.37 6.01
N GLU A 50 -4.95 4.66 5.65
CA GLU A 50 -6.15 5.50 5.68
C GLU A 50 -7.23 4.98 4.72
N GLN A 51 -6.84 4.53 3.51
CA GLN A 51 -7.76 3.90 2.57
C GLN A 51 -8.37 2.61 3.12
N GLN A 52 -7.57 1.71 3.68
CA GLN A 52 -8.12 0.48 4.27
C GLN A 52 -9.04 0.79 5.46
N SER A 53 -8.67 1.71 6.36
CA SER A 53 -9.52 2.12 7.47
C SER A 53 -10.89 2.58 6.98
N ALA A 54 -10.93 3.47 5.99
CA ALA A 54 -12.16 3.94 5.38
C ALA A 54 -12.96 2.80 4.71
N TRP A 55 -12.30 1.84 4.07
CA TRP A 55 -12.97 0.68 3.46
C TRP A 55 -13.61 -0.24 4.48
N MET A 56 -12.97 -0.43 5.64
CA MET A 56 -13.56 -1.21 6.73
C MET A 56 -14.78 -0.49 7.32
N GLU A 57 -14.70 0.83 7.52
CA GLU A 57 -15.83 1.65 7.98
C GLU A 57 -17.02 1.59 7.01
N LEU A 58 -16.74 1.50 5.70
CA LEU A 58 -17.75 1.38 4.64
C LEU A 58 -18.20 -0.06 4.37
N GLY A 59 -17.65 -1.07 5.05
CA GLY A 59 -17.96 -2.49 4.81
C GLY A 59 -17.54 -3.02 3.43
N ARG A 60 -16.55 -2.39 2.78
CA ARG A 60 -16.06 -2.75 1.43
C ARG A 60 -15.05 -3.91 1.41
N GLY A 61 -14.48 -4.27 2.56
CA GLY A 61 -13.51 -5.37 2.68
C GLY A 61 -12.04 -4.91 2.55
N GLU A 62 -11.24 -5.66 1.79
CA GLU A 62 -9.81 -5.41 1.60
C GLU A 62 -9.53 -4.40 0.47
N TYR A 63 -8.74 -3.38 0.79
CA TYR A 63 -8.13 -2.49 -0.19
C TYR A 63 -6.84 -3.10 -0.75
N ARG A 64 -6.66 -3.03 -2.08
CA ARG A 64 -5.43 -3.45 -2.76
C ARG A 64 -5.06 -2.48 -3.88
N ALA A 65 -3.86 -1.92 -3.81
CA ALA A 65 -3.33 -1.05 -4.85
C ALA A 65 -3.04 -1.84 -6.14
N SER A 66 -3.46 -1.31 -7.28
CA SER A 66 -3.41 -2.00 -8.59
C SER A 66 -1.99 -2.27 -9.13
N GLY A 67 -0.94 -1.72 -8.50
CA GLY A 67 0.46 -1.91 -8.90
C GLY A 67 1.17 -3.10 -8.25
N ASP A 68 0.50 -3.83 -7.35
CA ASP A 68 1.00 -5.06 -6.70
C ASP A 68 0.61 -6.34 -7.48
N ALA A 69 0.12 -6.16 -8.71
CA ALA A 69 -0.28 -7.26 -9.57
C ALA A 69 0.95 -7.93 -10.20
N ASP A 70 1.72 -8.66 -9.40
CA ASP A 70 2.51 -9.80 -9.89
C ASP A 70 2.13 -11.06 -9.10
N VAL A 71 1.82 -12.13 -9.83
CA VAL A 71 1.41 -13.48 -9.37
C VAL A 71 -0.08 -13.68 -9.06
N ALA A 72 -0.92 -13.63 -10.09
CA ALA A 72 -1.85 -14.74 -10.31
C ALA A 72 -1.25 -15.62 -11.42
N PRO A 73 -1.06 -16.94 -11.22
CA PRO A 73 -0.62 -17.80 -12.31
C PRO A 73 -1.67 -17.73 -13.42
N ARG A 74 -1.25 -17.28 -14.60
CA ARG A 74 -2.06 -17.45 -15.82
C ARG A 74 -2.03 -18.95 -16.12
N HIS A 75 -3.16 -19.63 -15.90
CA HIS A 75 -3.38 -21.01 -16.33
C HIS A 75 -3.39 -21.11 -17.86
#